data_AF-A0A0N0NIC5-F1
#
_entry.id   AF-A0A0N0NIC5-F1
#
_cell.length_a   1.000
_cell.length_b   1.000
_cell.length_c   1.000
_cell.angle_alpha   90.00
_cell.angle_beta   90.00
_cell.angle_gamma   90.00
#
_symmetry.space_group_name_H-M   'P 1'
#
loop_
_entity.id
_entity.type
_entity.pdbx_description
1 polymer ?
#
loop_
_entity_poly.entity_id
_entity_poly.type
_entity_poly.pdbx_seq_one_letter_code
_entity_poly.pdbx_strand_id
1 'polypeptide(L)'
;MDERDLRRLSTSIKADPEDAPRQPAAIDEEFSRPITDTAQRRQSMSAVGDNHQMKPVLRPEPIKIKAEDPRLRSRALKRPEQSESNVEQTDVIREPAKPFVDVPFLQRGKPTGVEQTEPAKLRTDWSPDLDLDWNELLAGMLAKTSKSAASELEKPCAVFVGFPAQFEIQAAALTAWAEKYTKPRLVCGFQDWAEFEDFTTLKGPKLLLFHDSEPSFATLKGMGRALHREDVVCYNVSWTQPVAAGKPHYGASLLFPRGAATFVPEEVFVSTPAVALTFLKWYWRTYKDRSATQYKLMLRPNIHDWLQKRMMALAMEGKSDEAGMFVEMVQIVQQLSPVDVTVPGFTDVGTFDALASKSRLITFPEFENEYDHSVIASVEIKDVQKRDEFLTEHFLAFTIAEACKYRKFLVLHAGNLTQPEEGRHVSFRTATGFMNEVERKGKK
;
A
#
# COMPACT_ATOMS: atom_id res chain seq x y z
N MET A 1 -31.59 -34.26 -34.65
CA MET A 1 -32.44 -33.28 -33.95
C MET A 1 -32.82 -32.24 -34.98
N ASP A 2 -34.11 -32.14 -35.23
CA ASP A 2 -34.74 -31.80 -36.51
C ASP A 2 -35.15 -30.32 -36.58
N GLU A 3 -35.22 -29.79 -37.80
CA GLU A 3 -35.27 -28.36 -38.16
C GLU A 3 -36.67 -27.73 -38.01
N ARG A 4 -37.38 -28.05 -36.91
CA ARG A 4 -38.79 -27.66 -36.68
C ARG A 4 -39.06 -26.76 -35.47
N ASP A 5 -38.04 -26.38 -34.69
CA ASP A 5 -38.27 -25.61 -33.44
C ASP A 5 -37.96 -24.11 -33.51
N LEU A 6 -37.65 -23.55 -34.69
CA LEU A 6 -37.30 -22.12 -34.84
C LEU A 6 -38.40 -21.22 -35.44
N ARG A 7 -39.67 -21.68 -35.51
CA ARG A 7 -40.79 -20.88 -36.05
C ARG A 7 -41.96 -20.66 -35.09
N ARG A 8 -41.69 -20.41 -33.81
CA ARG A 8 -42.73 -20.03 -32.84
C ARG A 8 -42.33 -18.89 -31.90
N LEU A 9 -41.86 -17.76 -32.45
CA LEU A 9 -41.89 -16.47 -31.73
C LEU A 9 -42.04 -15.32 -32.75
N SER A 10 -43.22 -15.18 -33.35
CA SER A 10 -43.65 -13.89 -33.92
C SER A 10 -45.18 -13.84 -33.93
N THR A 11 -45.73 -12.63 -33.75
CA THR A 11 -47.15 -12.26 -33.48
C THR A 11 -47.49 -12.38 -31.98
N SER A 12 -48.09 -11.41 -31.28
CA SER A 12 -48.87 -10.23 -31.65
C SER A 12 -49.09 -9.40 -30.37
N ILE A 13 -48.66 -8.13 -30.32
CA ILE A 13 -49.26 -7.14 -29.41
C ILE A 13 -49.46 -5.84 -30.19
N LYS A 14 -50.74 -5.51 -30.40
CA LYS A 14 -51.23 -4.25 -30.95
C LYS A 14 -51.12 -3.17 -29.87
N ALA A 15 -50.67 -2.00 -30.28
CA ALA A 15 -50.68 -0.76 -29.52
C ALA A 15 -52.08 -0.13 -29.55
N ASP A 16 -52.47 0.50 -28.44
CA ASP A 16 -53.45 1.58 -28.40
C ASP A 16 -52.72 2.89 -27.97
N PRO A 17 -53.12 4.06 -28.48
CA PRO A 17 -52.37 5.30 -28.34
C PRO A 17 -53.05 6.28 -27.37
N GLU A 18 -52.33 6.81 -26.38
CA GLU A 18 -52.55 8.13 -25.77
C GLU A 18 -51.58 8.30 -24.59
N ASP A 19 -50.48 9.03 -24.82
CA ASP A 19 -49.97 10.08 -23.93
C ASP A 19 -48.58 10.50 -24.40
N ALA A 20 -48.48 11.73 -24.92
CA ALA A 20 -47.24 12.33 -25.37
C ALA A 20 -46.74 13.34 -24.33
N PRO A 21 -45.51 13.21 -23.79
CA PRO A 21 -44.85 14.30 -23.11
C PRO A 21 -44.01 15.14 -24.09
N ARG A 22 -44.13 16.45 -23.86
CA ARG A 22 -43.56 17.59 -24.59
C ARG A 22 -42.03 17.55 -24.64
N GLN A 23 -41.46 17.77 -25.82
CA GLN A 23 -40.07 18.18 -26.01
C GLN A 23 -39.90 19.68 -25.75
N PRO A 24 -38.85 20.14 -25.06
CA PRO A 24 -38.47 21.54 -25.06
C PRO A 24 -37.61 21.90 -26.29
N ALA A 25 -37.80 23.16 -26.69
CA ALA A 25 -37.37 23.82 -27.90
C ALA A 25 -35.86 23.80 -28.17
N ALA A 26 -35.54 23.68 -29.46
CA ALA A 26 -34.30 24.17 -30.04
C ALA A 26 -34.29 25.71 -30.02
N ILE A 27 -33.14 26.28 -29.67
CA ILE A 27 -32.86 27.71 -29.84
C ILE A 27 -31.71 27.79 -30.84
N ASP A 28 -32.02 28.37 -32.00
CA ASP A 28 -31.09 28.93 -32.97
C ASP A 28 -30.50 30.25 -32.44
N GLU A 29 -29.24 30.52 -32.78
CA GLU A 29 -28.72 31.83 -33.22
C GLU A 29 -27.25 31.61 -33.63
N GLU A 30 -26.95 31.50 -34.92
CA GLU A 30 -26.47 32.60 -35.79
C GLU A 30 -25.35 33.46 -35.17
N PHE A 31 -24.13 33.38 -35.71
CA PHE A 31 -23.42 34.56 -36.26
C PHE A 31 -22.14 34.16 -37.03
N SER A 32 -22.09 34.61 -38.29
CA SER A 32 -20.94 35.00 -39.11
C SER A 32 -19.83 34.01 -39.53
N ARG A 33 -19.87 33.69 -40.83
CA ARG A 33 -18.71 33.48 -41.73
C ARG A 33 -18.03 34.84 -42.05
N PRO A 34 -17.03 34.95 -42.97
CA PRO A 34 -15.89 34.11 -43.37
C PRO A 34 -14.56 34.91 -43.31
N ILE A 35 -13.42 34.37 -43.77
CA ILE A 35 -12.59 34.95 -44.85
C ILE A 35 -11.40 34.02 -45.14
N THR A 36 -11.24 33.76 -46.43
CA THR A 36 -10.18 33.04 -47.12
C THR A 36 -9.01 33.95 -47.48
N ASP A 37 -7.82 33.34 -47.48
CA ASP A 37 -6.72 33.49 -48.46
C ASP A 37 -5.79 34.73 -48.46
N THR A 38 -4.59 34.44 -48.99
CA THR A 38 -3.53 35.32 -49.53
C THR A 38 -2.48 35.87 -48.54
N ALA A 39 -1.24 35.37 -48.63
CA ALA A 39 -0.18 36.05 -49.39
C ALA A 39 1.24 35.51 -49.08
N GLN A 40 1.87 34.99 -50.13
CA GLN A 40 3.31 34.89 -50.27
C GLN A 40 4.00 36.27 -50.28
N ARG A 41 5.32 36.22 -50.03
CA ARG A 41 6.39 37.01 -50.69
C ARG A 41 6.90 38.25 -49.91
N ARG A 42 8.11 38.15 -49.36
CA ARG A 42 9.34 38.67 -50.01
C ARG A 42 10.61 38.39 -49.19
N GLN A 43 11.63 37.95 -49.92
CA GLN A 43 13.05 37.96 -49.60
C GLN A 43 13.56 39.40 -49.48
N SER A 44 14.57 39.68 -48.64
CA SER A 44 15.92 40.12 -49.07
C SER A 44 16.83 40.59 -47.92
N MET A 45 18.01 39.96 -47.87
CA MET A 45 19.38 40.51 -47.71
C MET A 45 19.81 41.32 -46.47
N SER A 46 20.78 40.75 -45.74
CA SER A 46 22.12 41.30 -45.40
C SER A 46 22.72 40.36 -44.32
N ALA A 47 23.77 39.55 -44.54
CA ALA A 47 25.16 39.84 -44.88
C ALA A 47 25.92 40.69 -43.83
N VAL A 48 26.31 40.07 -42.71
CA VAL A 48 27.60 40.33 -42.04
C VAL A 48 28.09 39.01 -41.45
N GLY A 49 29.19 38.50 -42.00
CA GLY A 49 30.02 37.52 -41.31
C GLY A 49 31.06 38.25 -40.48
N ASP A 50 31.47 37.68 -39.36
CA ASP A 50 32.90 37.45 -39.16
C ASP A 50 33.19 36.42 -38.05
N ASN A 51 33.99 35.44 -38.47
CA ASN A 51 34.96 34.63 -37.75
C ASN A 51 35.11 34.82 -36.24
N HIS A 52 34.98 33.72 -35.48
CA HIS A 52 35.91 33.40 -34.38
C HIS A 52 36.31 31.93 -34.39
N GLN A 53 37.62 31.73 -34.41
CA GLN A 53 38.36 30.48 -34.53
C GLN A 53 38.12 29.55 -33.33
N MET A 54 37.82 28.30 -33.60
CA MET A 54 37.92 27.21 -32.63
C MET A 54 39.39 26.79 -32.45
N LYS A 55 39.88 26.88 -31.20
CA LYS A 55 41.10 26.18 -30.76
C LYS A 55 40.76 24.71 -30.45
N PRO A 56 41.55 23.73 -30.90
CA PRO A 56 41.36 22.34 -30.50
C PRO A 56 41.85 22.11 -29.06
N VAL A 57 40.98 21.60 -28.21
CA VAL A 57 41.30 21.13 -26.86
C VAL A 57 41.99 19.76 -26.96
N LEU A 58 43.16 19.68 -26.35
CA LEU A 58 44.00 18.49 -26.23
C LEU A 58 43.28 17.37 -25.47
N ARG A 59 43.34 16.15 -26.02
CA ARG A 59 42.94 14.91 -25.35
C ARG A 59 43.95 14.59 -24.23
N PRO A 60 43.51 14.22 -23.01
CA PRO A 60 44.40 13.61 -22.04
C PRO A 60 44.65 12.15 -22.38
N GLU A 61 45.92 11.73 -22.28
CA GLU A 61 46.37 10.36 -22.44
C GLU A 61 45.87 9.42 -21.33
N PRO A 62 45.71 8.12 -21.60
CA PRO A 62 45.34 7.13 -20.60
C PRO A 62 46.52 6.79 -19.68
N ILE A 63 46.32 7.00 -18.38
CA ILE A 63 47.22 6.56 -17.31
C ILE A 63 47.27 5.02 -17.31
N LYS A 64 48.44 4.47 -17.62
CA LYS A 64 48.75 3.04 -17.48
C LYS A 64 48.94 2.70 -16.01
N ILE A 65 47.97 2.03 -15.41
CA ILE A 65 48.12 1.39 -14.10
C ILE A 65 48.83 0.05 -14.34
N LYS A 66 50.04 -0.08 -13.78
CA LYS A 66 50.79 -1.34 -13.75
C LYS A 66 50.09 -2.31 -12.80
N ALA A 67 49.87 -3.53 -13.28
CA ALA A 67 49.55 -4.68 -12.46
C ALA A 67 50.82 -5.15 -11.74
N GLU A 68 50.77 -5.21 -10.41
CA GLU A 68 51.69 -6.02 -9.60
C GLU A 68 50.84 -6.90 -8.67
N ASP A 69 51.13 -8.19 -8.75
CA ASP A 69 50.62 -9.28 -7.94
C ASP A 69 51.81 -10.25 -7.75
N PRO A 70 51.78 -11.24 -6.84
CA PRO A 70 51.63 -11.21 -5.39
C PRO A 70 52.90 -11.73 -4.69
N ARG A 71 52.88 -11.69 -3.35
CA ARG A 71 53.40 -12.69 -2.39
C ARG A 71 54.40 -12.16 -1.36
N LEU A 72 54.20 -12.68 -0.14
CA LEU A 72 55.07 -12.71 1.03
C LEU A 72 55.12 -11.43 1.87
N ARG A 73 54.40 -11.44 3.00
CA ARG A 73 55.04 -11.47 4.33
C ARG A 73 53.99 -11.65 5.44
N SER A 74 53.99 -12.87 5.97
CA SER A 74 53.62 -13.16 7.34
C SER A 74 54.54 -12.40 8.31
N ARG A 75 53.97 -11.66 9.26
CA ARG A 75 54.56 -11.50 10.60
C ARG A 75 53.56 -10.90 11.60
N ALA A 76 53.44 -11.63 12.70
CA ALA A 76 52.77 -11.26 13.94
C ALA A 76 53.31 -9.94 14.53
N LEU A 77 52.44 -9.20 15.22
CA LEU A 77 52.71 -8.29 16.35
C LEU A 77 51.34 -7.82 16.89
N LYS A 78 50.95 -8.31 18.07
CA LYS A 78 51.01 -7.66 19.39
C LYS A 78 49.72 -6.88 19.74
N ARG A 79 49.02 -7.41 20.75
CA ARG A 79 48.06 -6.71 21.60
C ARG A 79 48.68 -5.41 22.17
N PRO A 80 47.91 -4.31 22.25
CA PRO A 80 47.88 -3.43 23.40
C PRO A 80 46.64 -3.78 24.25
N GLU A 81 46.81 -4.26 25.47
CA GLU A 81 46.91 -3.46 26.70
C GLU A 81 45.69 -2.55 26.92
N GLN A 82 44.96 -2.95 27.95
CA GLN A 82 43.82 -2.31 28.56
C GLN A 82 44.25 -0.95 29.12
N SER A 83 43.47 0.10 28.84
CA SER A 83 43.41 1.28 29.68
C SER A 83 41.96 1.45 30.12
N GLU A 84 41.75 1.19 31.41
CA GLU A 84 40.54 1.49 32.15
C GLU A 84 40.29 3.00 32.10
N SER A 85 39.10 3.41 31.66
CA SER A 85 38.61 4.77 31.85
C SER A 85 37.24 4.71 32.50
N ASN A 86 37.18 5.39 33.64
CA ASN A 86 36.09 5.48 34.59
C ASN A 86 34.71 5.71 33.97
N VAL A 87 33.77 4.98 34.55
CA VAL A 87 32.33 5.13 34.42
C VAL A 87 31.90 6.33 35.26
N GLU A 88 31.44 7.41 34.61
CA GLU A 88 30.46 8.34 35.21
C GLU A 88 29.08 7.93 34.70
N GLN A 89 28.35 7.23 35.55
CA GLN A 89 27.00 6.76 35.32
C GLN A 89 26.05 7.88 35.74
N THR A 90 25.61 8.69 34.78
CA THR A 90 24.48 9.61 34.99
C THR A 90 23.17 8.82 34.81
N ASP A 91 22.46 8.62 35.91
CA ASP A 91 21.10 8.06 35.94
C ASP A 91 20.13 8.97 35.16
N VAL A 92 19.83 8.56 33.92
CA VAL A 92 18.68 9.09 33.17
C VAL A 92 17.49 8.22 33.51
N ILE A 93 16.61 8.76 34.36
CA ILE A 93 15.29 8.22 34.66
C ILE A 93 14.51 8.11 33.34
N ARG A 94 14.37 6.88 32.82
CA ARG A 94 13.42 6.56 31.75
C ARG A 94 12.03 6.53 32.36
N GLU A 95 11.20 7.50 32.00
CA GLU A 95 9.76 7.43 32.24
C GLU A 95 9.19 6.18 31.54
N PRO A 96 8.29 5.42 32.19
CA PRO A 96 7.59 4.32 31.56
C PRO A 96 6.67 4.84 30.45
N ALA A 97 6.71 4.16 29.30
CA ALA A 97 5.83 4.40 28.18
C ALA A 97 4.37 4.42 28.64
N LYS A 98 3.65 5.47 28.26
CA LYS A 98 2.21 5.61 28.52
C LYS A 98 1.46 4.46 27.83
N PRO A 99 0.43 3.88 28.47
CA PRO A 99 -0.42 2.89 27.83
C PRO A 99 -1.17 3.50 26.64
N PHE A 100 -1.31 2.65 25.63
CA PHE A 100 -2.13 2.71 24.43
C PHE A 100 -3.38 3.60 24.58
N VAL A 101 -3.55 4.58 23.68
CA VAL A 101 -4.75 5.41 23.59
C VAL A 101 -5.79 4.64 22.77
N ASP A 102 -6.94 4.38 23.38
CA ASP A 102 -8.10 3.78 22.71
C ASP A 102 -8.57 4.68 21.56
N VAL A 103 -8.29 4.25 20.32
CA VAL A 103 -8.96 4.79 19.13
C VAL A 103 -10.45 4.42 19.24
N PRO A 104 -11.40 5.35 19.02
CA PRO A 104 -12.82 5.10 19.24
C PRO A 104 -13.37 4.08 18.23
N PHE A 105 -13.33 2.81 18.62
CA PHE A 105 -14.09 1.75 18.00
C PHE A 105 -15.59 2.00 18.27
N LEU A 106 -16.40 1.93 17.21
CA LEU A 106 -17.86 2.04 17.23
C LEU A 106 -18.48 1.38 18.46
N GLN A 107 -18.96 2.21 19.41
CA GLN A 107 -19.66 1.77 20.60
C GLN A 107 -20.97 1.05 20.22
N ARG A 108 -20.98 -0.28 20.27
CA ARG A 108 -22.21 -1.06 20.47
C ARG A 108 -22.48 -1.15 21.97
N GLY A 109 -23.73 -0.90 22.34
CA GLY A 109 -24.18 -0.75 23.72
C GLY A 109 -23.81 -1.91 24.64
N LYS A 110 -23.49 -1.55 25.89
CA LYS A 110 -23.28 -2.47 27.02
C LYS A 110 -24.53 -3.31 27.29
N PRO A 111 -24.44 -4.64 27.36
CA PRO A 111 -25.43 -5.43 28.08
C PRO A 111 -25.08 -5.40 29.58
N THR A 112 -26.01 -4.90 30.39
CA THR A 112 -25.98 -5.00 31.85
C THR A 112 -26.37 -6.40 32.30
N GLY A 113 -25.52 -7.01 33.14
CA GLY A 113 -25.87 -8.05 34.11
C GLY A 113 -25.90 -9.48 33.56
N VAL A 114 -24.86 -10.27 33.84
CA VAL A 114 -24.92 -11.74 33.78
C VAL A 114 -24.28 -12.30 35.05
N GLU A 115 -25.07 -13.05 35.81
CA GLU A 115 -24.67 -13.88 36.93
C GLU A 115 -23.59 -14.89 36.52
N GLN A 116 -22.63 -15.11 37.41
CA GLN A 116 -21.63 -16.17 37.27
C GLN A 116 -22.29 -17.54 37.47
N THR A 117 -22.77 -18.14 36.37
CA THR A 117 -23.04 -19.58 36.31
C THR A 117 -21.77 -20.37 36.02
N GLU A 118 -21.59 -21.49 36.73
CA GLU A 118 -20.49 -22.44 36.59
C GLU A 118 -20.18 -22.83 35.13
N PRO A 119 -18.92 -23.15 34.79
CA PRO A 119 -18.55 -23.55 33.44
C PRO A 119 -19.25 -24.84 33.06
N ALA A 120 -20.28 -24.71 32.22
CA ALA A 120 -20.95 -25.85 31.59
C ALA A 120 -19.89 -26.71 30.89
N LYS A 121 -19.87 -28.01 31.21
CA LYS A 121 -19.05 -29.01 30.52
C LYS A 121 -19.20 -28.81 29.01
N LEU A 122 -18.09 -28.47 28.33
CA LEU A 122 -18.05 -28.30 26.88
C LEU A 122 -18.65 -29.53 26.21
N ARG A 123 -19.76 -29.31 25.51
CA ARG A 123 -20.39 -30.29 24.64
C ARG A 123 -19.45 -30.60 23.48
N THR A 124 -18.74 -31.73 23.55
CA THR A 124 -17.80 -32.22 22.52
C THR A 124 -18.50 -32.75 21.26
N ASP A 125 -19.83 -32.70 21.22
CA ASP A 125 -20.71 -33.05 20.10
C ASP A 125 -20.96 -31.89 19.13
N TRP A 126 -20.40 -30.70 19.39
CA TRP A 126 -20.29 -29.61 18.40
C TRP A 126 -19.15 -29.90 17.42
N SER A 127 -19.33 -30.91 16.57
CA SER A 127 -18.70 -30.90 15.25
C SER A 127 -19.66 -30.14 14.34
N PRO A 128 -19.52 -28.81 14.15
CA PRO A 128 -20.27 -28.17 13.11
C PRO A 128 -19.87 -28.85 11.80
N ASP A 129 -20.78 -29.63 11.22
CA ASP A 129 -20.69 -29.97 9.82
C ASP A 129 -20.67 -28.62 9.09
N LEU A 130 -19.47 -28.20 8.71
CA LEU A 130 -19.21 -27.03 7.88
C LEU A 130 -19.79 -27.34 6.49
N ASP A 131 -21.12 -27.24 6.37
CA ASP A 131 -21.93 -27.45 5.16
C ASP A 131 -21.74 -26.30 4.14
N LEU A 132 -20.61 -25.60 4.20
CA LEU A 132 -20.17 -24.76 3.10
C LEU A 132 -19.70 -25.70 2.00
N ASP A 133 -20.08 -25.39 0.76
CA ASP A 133 -19.38 -25.90 -0.40
C ASP A 133 -17.99 -25.24 -0.49
N TRP A 134 -17.16 -25.53 0.51
CA TRP A 134 -15.76 -25.16 0.56
C TRP A 134 -15.01 -25.79 -0.59
N ASN A 135 -15.52 -26.81 -1.29
CA ASN A 135 -14.89 -27.29 -2.50
C ASN A 135 -15.01 -26.25 -3.61
N GLU A 136 -16.16 -25.59 -3.75
CA GLU A 136 -16.33 -24.49 -4.69
C GLU A 136 -15.49 -23.26 -4.27
N LEU A 137 -15.47 -22.93 -2.98
CA LEU A 137 -14.61 -21.86 -2.48
C LEU A 137 -13.12 -22.20 -2.68
N LEU A 138 -12.67 -23.41 -2.31
CA LEU A 138 -11.30 -23.90 -2.44
C LEU A 138 -10.90 -24.04 -3.91
N ALA A 139 -11.79 -24.51 -4.78
CA ALA A 139 -11.57 -24.52 -6.22
C ALA A 139 -11.41 -23.10 -6.75
N GLY A 140 -12.25 -22.15 -6.31
CA GLY A 140 -12.08 -20.73 -6.62
C GLY A 140 -10.80 -20.11 -6.05
N MET A 141 -10.36 -20.55 -4.86
CA MET A 141 -9.13 -20.11 -4.20
C MET A 141 -7.90 -20.64 -4.94
N LEU A 142 -7.87 -21.93 -5.26
CA LEU A 142 -6.80 -22.58 -6.02
C LEU A 142 -6.73 -22.03 -7.44
N ALA A 143 -7.87 -21.83 -8.11
CA ALA A 143 -7.92 -21.22 -9.44
C ALA A 143 -7.34 -19.80 -9.46
N LYS A 144 -7.46 -19.03 -8.37
CA LYS A 144 -6.85 -17.69 -8.24
C LYS A 144 -5.35 -17.75 -7.96
N THR A 145 -4.85 -18.77 -7.27
CA THR A 145 -3.40 -18.96 -7.03
C THR A 145 -2.63 -19.37 -8.27
N SER A 146 -3.27 -20.05 -9.22
CA SER A 146 -2.59 -20.58 -10.41
C SER A 146 -3.13 -19.95 -11.69
N LYS A 147 -2.38 -19.01 -12.28
CA LYS A 147 -2.56 -18.66 -13.71
C LYS A 147 -2.18 -19.82 -14.65
N SER A 148 -1.67 -20.92 -14.11
CA SER A 148 -1.22 -22.14 -14.80
C SER A 148 -1.98 -23.39 -14.30
N ALA A 149 -3.28 -23.25 -14.02
CA ALA A 149 -4.06 -24.19 -13.20
C ALA A 149 -4.23 -25.61 -13.74
N ALA A 150 -4.11 -25.84 -15.05
CA ALA A 150 -4.47 -27.15 -15.60
C ALA A 150 -3.51 -28.28 -15.15
N SER A 151 -2.27 -27.98 -14.75
CA SER A 151 -1.29 -29.00 -14.30
C SER A 151 -0.81 -28.84 -12.86
N GLU A 152 -1.27 -27.83 -12.11
CA GLU A 152 -0.83 -27.58 -10.71
C GLU A 152 -1.85 -27.97 -9.64
N LEU A 153 -3.05 -28.44 -10.03
CA LEU A 153 -4.07 -28.93 -9.09
C LEU A 153 -3.59 -30.11 -8.22
N GLU A 154 -2.51 -30.80 -8.63
CA GLU A 154 -1.93 -31.90 -7.86
C GLU A 154 -0.96 -31.44 -6.75
N LYS A 155 -0.56 -30.16 -6.73
CA LYS A 155 0.37 -29.65 -5.71
C LYS A 155 -0.39 -29.41 -4.41
N PRO A 156 0.06 -30.00 -3.29
CA PRO A 156 -0.63 -29.82 -2.03
C PRO A 156 -0.48 -28.36 -1.56
N CYS A 157 -1.61 -27.72 -1.24
CA CYS A 157 -1.66 -26.37 -0.68
C CYS A 157 -1.37 -26.43 0.81
N ALA A 158 -0.54 -25.53 1.32
CA ALA A 158 -0.34 -25.36 2.76
C ALA A 158 -1.33 -24.35 3.33
N VAL A 159 -1.91 -24.66 4.49
CA VAL A 159 -2.94 -23.86 5.14
C VAL A 159 -2.44 -23.39 6.50
N PHE A 160 -2.61 -22.10 6.80
CA PHE A 160 -2.35 -21.54 8.13
C PHE A 160 -3.65 -20.97 8.69
N VAL A 161 -3.98 -21.33 9.92
CA VAL A 161 -5.19 -20.86 10.62
C VAL A 161 -4.77 -19.89 11.74
N GLY A 162 -4.71 -18.60 11.41
CA GLY A 162 -4.22 -17.52 12.28
C GLY A 162 -5.32 -16.89 13.13
N PHE A 163 -5.96 -17.69 13.98
CA PHE A 163 -7.09 -17.21 14.79
C PHE A 163 -6.59 -16.68 16.16
N PRO A 164 -7.31 -15.74 16.80
CA PRO A 164 -7.08 -15.35 18.21
C PRO A 164 -7.61 -16.33 19.26
N ALA A 165 -6.92 -16.46 20.41
CA ALA A 165 -7.19 -17.42 21.51
C ALA A 165 -8.68 -17.66 21.85
N GLN A 166 -9.50 -16.61 21.78
CA GLN A 166 -10.93 -16.65 22.07
C GLN A 166 -11.79 -17.39 21.02
N PHE A 167 -11.24 -17.74 19.85
CA PHE A 167 -11.93 -18.44 18.75
C PHE A 167 -11.40 -19.87 18.53
N GLU A 168 -10.99 -20.55 19.59
CA GLU A 168 -10.38 -21.89 19.52
C GLU A 168 -11.29 -22.93 18.84
N ILE A 169 -12.61 -22.89 19.10
CA ILE A 169 -13.57 -23.83 18.49
C ILE A 169 -13.64 -23.62 16.97
N GLN A 170 -13.69 -22.36 16.53
CA GLN A 170 -13.68 -22.02 15.10
C GLN A 170 -12.36 -22.43 14.45
N ALA A 171 -11.24 -22.16 15.12
CA ALA A 171 -9.91 -22.54 14.66
C ALA A 171 -9.78 -24.06 14.51
N ALA A 172 -10.20 -24.83 15.51
CA ALA A 172 -10.18 -26.29 15.48
C ALA A 172 -11.03 -26.87 14.35
N ALA A 173 -12.22 -26.28 14.10
CA ALA A 173 -13.08 -26.69 13.00
C ALA A 173 -12.42 -26.44 11.63
N LEU A 174 -11.79 -25.28 11.43
CA LEU A 174 -11.04 -24.99 10.21
C LEU A 174 -9.79 -25.87 10.06
N THR A 175 -9.08 -26.17 11.14
CA THR A 175 -7.92 -27.07 11.12
C THR A 175 -8.33 -28.47 10.70
N ALA A 176 -9.36 -29.05 11.35
CA ALA A 176 -9.87 -30.37 11.00
C ALA A 176 -10.36 -30.44 9.55
N TRP A 177 -10.98 -29.36 9.07
CA TRP A 177 -11.33 -29.21 7.66
C TRP A 177 -10.07 -29.21 6.78
N ALA A 178 -9.08 -28.38 7.09
CA ALA A 178 -7.87 -28.27 6.28
C ALA A 178 -7.12 -29.61 6.21
N GLU A 179 -7.09 -30.38 7.31
CA GLU A 179 -6.48 -31.70 7.36
C GLU A 179 -7.22 -32.75 6.50
N LYS A 180 -8.55 -32.62 6.35
CA LYS A 180 -9.36 -33.49 5.50
C LYS A 180 -9.07 -33.29 4.01
N TYR A 181 -8.81 -32.05 3.60
CA TYR A 181 -8.63 -31.67 2.19
C TYR A 181 -7.18 -31.41 1.77
N THR A 182 -6.25 -31.39 2.73
CA THR A 182 -4.81 -31.23 2.49
C THR A 182 -4.01 -32.28 3.24
N LYS A 183 -2.67 -32.20 3.24
CA LYS A 183 -1.85 -33.09 4.06
C LYS A 183 -1.75 -32.48 5.46
N PRO A 184 -1.98 -33.23 6.56
CA PRO A 184 -1.93 -32.68 7.92
C PRO A 184 -0.64 -31.90 8.24
N ARG A 185 0.52 -32.33 7.72
CA ARG A 185 1.81 -31.63 7.87
C ARG A 185 1.89 -30.26 7.21
N LEU A 186 0.88 -29.87 6.45
CA LEU A 186 0.79 -28.59 5.76
C LEU A 186 -0.26 -27.68 6.39
N VAL A 187 -0.88 -28.11 7.50
CA VAL A 187 -1.80 -27.31 8.29
C VAL A 187 -1.06 -26.82 9.53
N CYS A 188 -0.90 -25.51 9.65
CA CYS A 188 -0.26 -24.87 10.80
C CYS A 188 -1.32 -24.12 11.62
N GLY A 189 -1.24 -24.26 12.94
CA GLY A 189 -2.35 -24.01 13.85
C GLY A 189 -2.19 -22.80 14.75
N PHE A 190 -3.24 -22.60 15.52
CA PHE A 190 -3.47 -21.57 16.52
C PHE A 190 -2.45 -21.61 17.66
N GLN A 191 -2.00 -20.43 18.13
CA GLN A 191 -1.15 -20.17 19.31
C GLN A 191 0.37 -20.18 19.15
N ASP A 192 0.95 -20.70 18.06
CA ASP A 192 2.40 -20.60 17.84
C ASP A 192 2.75 -19.72 16.64
N TRP A 193 2.96 -18.43 16.91
CA TRP A 193 3.41 -17.46 15.90
C TRP A 193 4.78 -17.82 15.30
N ALA A 194 5.58 -18.67 15.95
CA ALA A 194 6.84 -19.16 15.38
C ALA A 194 6.60 -20.13 14.22
N GLU A 195 5.52 -20.92 14.25
CA GLU A 195 5.16 -21.82 13.14
C GLU A 195 4.86 -21.05 11.86
N PHE A 196 4.38 -19.81 11.96
CA PHE A 196 4.14 -18.97 10.79
C PHE A 196 5.43 -18.68 10.01
N GLU A 197 6.55 -18.47 10.70
CA GLU A 197 7.82 -18.24 10.01
C GLU A 197 8.22 -19.46 9.18
N ASP A 198 8.16 -20.65 9.78
CA ASP A 198 8.44 -21.91 9.10
C ASP A 198 7.45 -22.15 7.94
N PHE A 199 6.16 -21.89 8.16
CA PHE A 199 5.12 -21.96 7.14
C PHE A 199 5.45 -21.09 5.93
N THR A 200 5.94 -19.86 6.14
CA THR A 200 6.33 -18.98 5.03
C THR A 200 7.51 -19.53 4.23
N THR A 201 8.33 -20.43 4.78
CA THR A 201 9.44 -21.04 4.04
C THR A 201 9.01 -22.19 3.13
N LEU A 202 7.82 -22.76 3.34
CA LEU A 202 7.31 -23.88 2.55
C LEU A 202 7.25 -23.54 1.06
N LYS A 203 7.42 -24.55 0.21
CA LYS A 203 7.28 -24.42 -1.25
C LYS A 203 5.83 -24.68 -1.65
N GLY A 204 5.39 -24.00 -2.71
CA GLY A 204 4.06 -24.19 -3.28
C GLY A 204 2.98 -23.27 -2.68
N PRO A 205 1.73 -23.40 -3.17
CA PRO A 205 0.61 -22.55 -2.80
C PRO A 205 0.36 -22.53 -1.29
N LYS A 206 -0.02 -21.36 -0.77
CA LYS A 206 -0.32 -21.10 0.64
C LYS A 206 -1.64 -20.38 0.78
N LEU A 207 -2.46 -20.88 1.69
CA LEU A 207 -3.71 -20.29 2.13
C LEU A 207 -3.57 -19.83 3.59
N LEU A 208 -3.81 -18.55 3.83
CA LEU A 208 -3.81 -17.94 5.15
C LEU A 208 -5.26 -17.60 5.52
N LEU A 209 -5.76 -18.15 6.62
CA LEU A 209 -7.11 -17.92 7.12
C LEU A 209 -7.03 -17.15 8.43
N PHE A 210 -7.69 -16.00 8.48
CA PHE A 210 -7.76 -15.11 9.64
C PHE A 210 -9.21 -14.98 10.09
N HIS A 211 -9.43 -14.78 11.39
CA HIS A 211 -10.77 -14.48 11.90
C HIS A 211 -11.11 -13.01 11.61
N ASP A 212 -12.36 -12.72 11.23
CA ASP A 212 -12.78 -11.37 10.82
C ASP A 212 -12.83 -10.35 11.96
N SER A 213 -12.93 -10.81 13.21
CA SER A 213 -13.04 -9.92 14.38
C SER A 213 -11.77 -9.16 14.71
N GLU A 214 -10.60 -9.66 14.31
CA GLU A 214 -9.31 -9.10 14.74
C GLU A 214 -8.24 -9.25 13.65
N PRO A 215 -7.44 -8.20 13.37
CA PRO A 215 -6.41 -8.24 12.35
C PRO A 215 -5.13 -8.92 12.83
N SER A 216 -5.22 -10.19 13.24
CA SER A 216 -4.08 -10.96 13.79
C SER A 216 -2.88 -11.05 12.82
N PHE A 217 -3.12 -10.88 11.52
CA PHE A 217 -2.06 -10.78 10.52
C PHE A 217 -1.09 -9.61 10.73
N ALA A 218 -1.50 -8.57 11.47
CA ALA A 218 -0.74 -7.35 11.66
C ALA A 218 0.51 -7.57 12.53
N THR A 219 0.46 -8.56 13.42
CA THR A 219 1.56 -8.90 14.34
C THR A 219 2.42 -10.07 13.85
N LEU A 220 2.04 -10.70 12.73
CA LEU A 220 2.74 -11.86 12.17
C LEU A 220 4.10 -11.52 11.56
N LYS A 221 5.18 -11.92 12.23
CA LYS A 221 6.53 -11.71 11.72
C LYS A 221 6.73 -12.39 10.37
N GLY A 222 7.19 -11.62 9.39
CA GLY A 222 7.38 -12.09 8.02
C GLY A 222 6.15 -11.99 7.12
N MET A 223 4.99 -11.56 7.63
CA MET A 223 3.77 -11.41 6.85
C MET A 223 3.97 -10.47 5.66
N GLY A 224 4.63 -9.32 5.84
CA GLY A 224 4.96 -8.43 4.74
C GLY A 224 5.72 -9.13 3.61
N ARG A 225 6.69 -10.00 3.93
CA ARG A 225 7.42 -10.79 2.92
C ARG A 225 6.51 -11.82 2.23
N ALA A 226 5.62 -12.46 2.98
CA ALA A 226 4.66 -13.42 2.42
C ALA A 226 3.74 -12.77 1.37
N LEU A 227 3.24 -11.56 1.65
CA LEU A 227 2.38 -10.79 0.74
C LEU A 227 3.07 -10.40 -0.59
N HIS A 228 4.40 -10.36 -0.61
CA HIS A 228 5.15 -10.13 -1.84
C HIS A 228 5.19 -11.32 -2.79
N ARG A 229 4.88 -12.53 -2.32
CA ARG A 229 4.85 -13.75 -3.14
C ARG A 229 3.49 -13.92 -3.80
N GLU A 230 3.46 -14.48 -5.01
CA GLU A 230 2.20 -14.69 -5.75
C GLU A 230 1.48 -15.98 -5.32
N ASP A 231 2.19 -16.91 -4.67
CA ASP A 231 1.66 -18.20 -4.19
C ASP A 231 0.94 -18.10 -2.84
N VAL A 232 0.75 -16.89 -2.29
CA VAL A 232 0.09 -16.67 -1.00
C VAL A 232 -1.27 -16.01 -1.20
N VAL A 233 -2.32 -16.60 -0.64
CA VAL A 233 -3.67 -16.03 -0.64
C VAL A 233 -4.20 -15.99 0.78
N CYS A 234 -4.86 -14.88 1.14
CA CYS A 234 -5.31 -14.59 2.49
C CYS A 234 -6.82 -14.37 2.50
N TYR A 235 -7.50 -14.87 3.52
CA TYR A 235 -8.93 -14.64 3.71
C TYR A 235 -9.23 -14.26 5.15
N ASN A 236 -10.18 -13.35 5.31
CA ASN A 236 -10.93 -13.18 6.54
C ASN A 236 -12.13 -14.11 6.53
N VAL A 237 -12.29 -14.86 7.59
CA VAL A 237 -13.39 -15.81 7.78
C VAL A 237 -14.24 -15.32 8.94
N SER A 238 -15.55 -15.22 8.71
CA SER A 238 -16.52 -14.73 9.67
C SER A 238 -17.51 -15.81 10.08
N TRP A 239 -17.94 -15.76 11.34
CA TRP A 239 -19.00 -16.61 11.88
C TRP A 239 -20.19 -15.71 12.22
N THR A 240 -21.27 -15.87 11.47
CA THR A 240 -22.54 -15.25 11.79
C THR A 240 -23.48 -16.30 12.34
N GLN A 241 -23.88 -16.14 13.60
CA GLN A 241 -24.97 -16.93 14.14
C GLN A 241 -26.27 -16.42 13.49
N PRO A 242 -27.06 -17.24 12.78
CA PRO A 242 -28.29 -16.74 12.19
C PRO A 242 -29.27 -16.42 13.31
N VAL A 243 -29.93 -15.27 13.16
CA VAL A 243 -30.98 -14.81 14.07
C VAL A 243 -32.22 -15.74 14.04
N ALA A 244 -32.38 -16.61 13.04
CA ALA A 244 -33.64 -17.33 12.82
C ALA A 244 -33.57 -18.82 12.42
N ALA A 245 -32.43 -19.41 12.01
CA ALA A 245 -32.43 -20.69 11.29
C ALA A 245 -31.52 -21.82 11.84
N GLY A 246 -30.92 -21.66 13.02
CA GLY A 246 -30.29 -22.76 13.76
C GLY A 246 -28.98 -23.36 13.19
N LYS A 247 -28.55 -23.04 11.96
CA LYS A 247 -27.25 -23.45 11.41
C LYS A 247 -26.29 -22.24 11.30
N PRO A 248 -25.11 -22.22 11.92
CA PRO A 248 -24.14 -21.14 11.76
C PRO A 248 -23.86 -20.84 10.27
N HIS A 249 -23.87 -19.55 9.89
CA HIS A 249 -23.51 -19.10 8.55
C HIS A 249 -22.09 -18.54 8.58
N TYR A 250 -21.27 -18.94 7.62
CA TYR A 250 -19.87 -18.54 7.56
C TYR A 250 -19.62 -17.73 6.30
N GLY A 251 -18.91 -16.63 6.44
CA GLY A 251 -18.47 -15.80 5.33
C GLY A 251 -16.97 -15.91 5.13
N ALA A 252 -16.51 -15.78 3.89
CA ALA A 252 -15.11 -15.62 3.57
C ALA A 252 -14.92 -14.39 2.68
N SER A 253 -14.02 -13.50 3.06
CA SER A 253 -13.67 -12.29 2.30
C SER A 253 -12.18 -12.26 2.01
N LEU A 254 -11.82 -11.88 0.78
CA LEU A 254 -10.43 -11.91 0.33
C LEU A 254 -9.64 -10.76 0.98
N LEU A 255 -8.52 -11.11 1.58
CA LEU A 255 -7.52 -10.16 2.07
C LEU A 255 -6.37 -10.05 1.06
N PHE A 256 -5.81 -8.85 0.98
CA PHE A 256 -4.63 -8.52 0.19
C PHE A 256 -4.75 -8.90 -1.30
N PRO A 257 -5.83 -8.47 -2.01
CA PRO A 257 -6.14 -8.96 -3.35
C PRO A 257 -5.12 -8.53 -4.41
N ARG A 258 -4.83 -7.23 -4.48
CA ARG A 258 -3.94 -6.64 -5.50
C ARG A 258 -3.54 -5.22 -5.11
N GLY A 259 -2.64 -4.60 -5.88
CA GLY A 259 -2.29 -3.20 -5.67
C GLY A 259 -1.32 -2.97 -4.52
N ALA A 260 -1.04 -1.70 -4.22
CA ALA A 260 -0.17 -1.28 -3.14
C ALA A 260 -0.55 0.09 -2.58
N ALA A 261 -0.31 0.28 -1.28
CA ALA A 261 -0.27 1.60 -0.66
C ALA A 261 1.15 1.86 -0.15
N THR A 262 1.70 3.05 -0.44
CA THR A 262 3.03 3.46 0.01
C THR A 262 2.93 4.74 0.82
N PHE A 263 3.57 4.79 1.98
CA PHE A 263 3.74 6.00 2.77
C PHE A 263 5.17 6.53 2.63
N VAL A 264 5.29 7.83 2.31
CA VAL A 264 6.55 8.55 2.30
C VAL A 264 6.47 9.67 3.35
N PRO A 265 7.14 9.48 4.51
CA PRO A 265 7.18 10.46 5.59
C PRO A 265 7.87 11.77 5.16
N GLU A 266 7.55 12.84 5.88
CA GLU A 266 8.09 14.18 5.64
C GLU A 266 9.63 14.20 5.76
N GLU A 267 10.20 13.40 6.67
CA GLU A 267 11.65 13.26 6.87
C GLU A 267 12.39 12.92 5.56
N VAL A 268 11.79 12.12 4.68
CA VAL A 268 12.41 11.73 3.39
C VAL A 268 12.58 12.94 2.48
N PHE A 269 11.60 13.85 2.48
CA PHE A 269 11.63 15.07 1.68
C PHE A 269 12.60 16.11 2.25
N VAL A 270 12.66 16.23 3.58
CA VAL A 270 13.52 17.20 4.26
C VAL A 270 14.99 16.75 4.24
N SER A 271 15.25 15.48 4.56
CA SER A 271 16.61 14.95 4.75
C SER A 271 17.26 14.49 3.44
N THR A 272 16.47 14.00 2.50
CA THR A 272 16.96 13.41 1.24
C THR A 272 16.13 13.83 0.02
N PRO A 273 16.02 15.14 -0.28
CA PRO A 273 15.12 15.65 -1.32
C PRO A 273 15.39 15.03 -2.70
N ALA A 274 16.66 14.80 -3.06
CA ALA A 274 17.02 14.14 -4.32
C ALA A 274 16.45 12.71 -4.43
N VAL A 275 16.45 11.95 -3.33
CA VAL A 275 15.89 10.59 -3.28
C VAL A 275 14.37 10.64 -3.34
N ALA A 276 13.75 11.57 -2.61
CA ALA A 276 12.30 11.80 -2.65
C ALA A 276 11.81 12.13 -4.06
N LEU A 277 12.50 13.04 -4.77
CA LEU A 277 12.18 13.40 -6.15
C LEU A 277 12.34 12.20 -7.08
N THR A 278 13.42 11.44 -6.94
CA THR A 278 13.67 10.24 -7.74
C THR A 278 12.58 9.18 -7.52
N PHE A 279 12.15 8.98 -6.28
CA PHE A 279 11.03 8.12 -5.93
C PHE A 279 9.72 8.60 -6.58
N LEU A 280 9.36 9.89 -6.46
CA LEU A 280 8.14 10.44 -7.04
C LEU A 280 8.10 10.28 -8.56
N LYS A 281 9.22 10.56 -9.25
CA LYS A 281 9.37 10.33 -10.69
C LYS A 281 9.15 8.85 -11.05
N TRP A 282 9.76 7.94 -10.29
CA TRP A 282 9.57 6.51 -10.48
C TRP A 282 8.12 6.08 -10.26
N TYR A 283 7.50 6.53 -9.17
CA TYR A 283 6.12 6.18 -8.81
C TYR A 283 5.15 6.63 -9.90
N TRP A 284 5.25 7.90 -10.33
CA TRP A 284 4.43 8.44 -11.40
C TRP A 284 4.62 7.65 -12.70
N ARG A 285 5.86 7.43 -13.16
CA ARG A 285 6.12 6.65 -14.40
C ARG A 285 5.59 5.22 -14.33
N THR A 286 5.70 4.57 -13.18
CA THR A 286 5.32 3.16 -13.00
C THR A 286 3.82 2.96 -12.93
N TYR A 287 3.11 3.94 -12.35
CA TYR A 287 1.71 3.78 -11.99
C TYR A 287 0.75 4.71 -12.74
N LYS A 288 1.22 5.72 -13.49
CA LYS A 288 0.35 6.68 -14.22
C LYS A 288 -0.72 6.03 -15.09
N ASP A 289 -0.43 4.89 -15.71
CA ASP A 289 -1.34 4.18 -16.61
C ASP A 289 -2.10 3.04 -15.90
N ARG A 290 -1.84 2.81 -14.61
CA ARG A 290 -2.53 1.79 -13.79
C ARG A 290 -3.73 2.38 -13.07
N SER A 291 -4.67 1.55 -12.63
CA SER A 291 -5.83 2.02 -11.88
C SER A 291 -5.43 2.79 -10.61
N ALA A 292 -5.93 4.02 -10.46
CA ALA A 292 -5.69 4.88 -9.29
C ALA A 292 -6.27 4.30 -7.99
N THR A 293 -7.26 3.40 -8.10
CA THR A 293 -7.85 2.70 -6.94
C THR A 293 -6.98 1.56 -6.42
N GLN A 294 -5.98 1.12 -7.18
CA GLN A 294 -5.10 0.00 -6.79
C GLN A 294 -3.75 0.46 -6.25
N TYR A 295 -3.30 1.67 -6.60
CA TYR A 295 -1.98 2.16 -6.24
C TYR A 295 -2.11 3.54 -5.63
N LYS A 296 -1.94 3.59 -4.31
CA LYS A 296 -2.10 4.78 -3.50
C LYS A 296 -0.79 5.19 -2.84
N LEU A 297 -0.60 6.49 -2.73
CA LEU A 297 0.54 7.12 -2.10
C LEU A 297 0.03 8.00 -0.95
N MET A 298 0.45 7.70 0.26
CA MET A 298 0.27 8.59 1.40
C MET A 298 1.49 9.50 1.48
N LEU A 299 1.23 10.79 1.43
CA LEU A 299 2.18 11.87 1.72
C LEU A 299 1.64 12.65 2.91
N ARG A 300 2.40 13.57 3.49
CA ARG A 300 1.86 14.42 4.56
C ARG A 300 0.57 15.15 4.16
N PRO A 301 -0.33 15.47 5.11
CA PRO A 301 -1.44 16.37 4.88
C PRO A 301 -1.00 17.72 4.30
N ASN A 302 -1.85 18.34 3.49
CA ASN A 302 -1.60 19.61 2.79
C ASN A 302 -0.29 19.59 1.97
N ILE A 303 -0.02 18.49 1.26
CA ILE A 303 1.28 18.29 0.61
C ILE A 303 1.56 19.37 -0.45
N HIS A 304 0.55 19.85 -1.19
CA HIS A 304 0.75 20.83 -2.24
C HIS A 304 1.24 22.15 -1.69
N ASP A 305 0.47 22.70 -0.76
CA ASP A 305 0.78 23.98 -0.13
C ASP A 305 2.12 23.89 0.60
N TRP A 306 2.41 22.76 1.24
CA TRP A 306 3.67 22.58 1.96
C TRP A 306 4.87 22.58 1.02
N LEU A 307 4.82 21.81 -0.08
CA LEU A 307 5.89 21.79 -1.07
C LEU A 307 6.12 23.18 -1.67
N GLN A 308 5.05 23.94 -1.95
CA GLN A 308 5.15 25.31 -2.47
C GLN A 308 5.79 26.27 -1.45
N LYS A 309 5.37 26.24 -0.18
CA LYS A 309 5.99 27.09 0.85
C LYS A 309 7.44 26.71 1.11
N ARG A 310 7.75 25.41 1.12
CA ARG A 310 9.13 24.92 1.26
C ARG A 310 10.02 25.36 0.11
N MET A 311 9.53 25.27 -1.13
CA MET A 311 10.20 25.78 -2.32
C MET A 311 10.52 27.28 -2.19
N MET A 312 9.55 28.10 -1.77
CA MET A 312 9.75 29.55 -1.59
C MET A 312 10.77 29.86 -0.49
N ALA A 313 10.70 29.16 0.65
CA ALA A 313 11.65 29.32 1.75
C ALA A 313 13.08 28.99 1.31
N LEU A 314 13.29 27.86 0.62
CA LEU A 314 14.61 27.46 0.10
C LEU A 314 15.17 28.48 -0.91
N ALA A 315 14.30 29.06 -1.75
CA ALA A 315 14.70 30.10 -2.68
C ALA A 315 15.17 31.38 -1.95
N MET A 316 14.47 31.78 -0.87
CA MET A 316 14.87 32.91 -0.03
C MET A 316 16.17 32.65 0.75
N GLU A 317 16.43 31.40 1.13
CA GLU A 317 17.69 30.96 1.75
C GLU A 317 18.87 30.88 0.76
N GLY A 318 18.65 31.13 -0.54
CA GLY A 318 19.68 31.02 -1.58
C GLY A 318 20.02 29.58 -2.00
N LYS A 319 19.19 28.60 -1.64
CA LYS A 319 19.36 27.18 -1.99
C LYS A 319 18.65 26.85 -3.30
N SER A 320 19.08 27.46 -4.40
CA SER A 320 18.39 27.37 -5.69
C SER A 320 18.27 25.94 -6.24
N ASP A 321 19.29 25.09 -6.05
CA ASP A 321 19.28 23.71 -6.54
C ASP A 321 18.21 22.86 -5.83
N GLU A 322 18.13 22.95 -4.50
CA GLU A 322 17.10 22.27 -3.72
C GLU A 322 15.71 22.83 -4.04
N ALA A 323 15.55 24.15 -4.14
CA ALA A 323 14.29 24.76 -4.54
C ALA A 323 13.81 24.24 -5.90
N GLY A 324 14.72 24.06 -6.87
CA GLY A 324 14.44 23.43 -8.17
C GLY A 324 13.91 22.00 -8.04
N MET A 325 14.45 21.19 -7.12
CA MET A 325 13.91 19.85 -6.85
C MET A 325 12.47 19.91 -6.32
N PHE A 326 12.17 20.84 -5.40
CA PHE A 326 10.83 21.01 -4.86
C PHE A 326 9.82 21.53 -5.91
N VAL A 327 10.23 22.38 -6.87
CA VAL A 327 9.41 22.74 -8.04
C VAL A 327 8.97 21.49 -8.79
N GLU A 328 9.89 20.59 -9.08
CA GLU A 328 9.57 19.35 -9.79
C GLU A 328 8.67 18.43 -8.96
N MET A 329 8.87 18.36 -7.64
CA MET A 329 7.97 17.60 -6.75
C MET A 329 6.54 18.14 -6.81
N VAL A 330 6.34 19.47 -6.72
CA VAL A 330 5.02 20.10 -6.83
C VAL A 330 4.33 19.67 -8.13
N GLN A 331 5.04 19.72 -9.26
CA GLN A 331 4.50 19.33 -10.56
C GLN A 331 4.09 17.86 -10.60
N ILE A 332 4.90 16.96 -10.03
CA ILE A 332 4.58 15.53 -10.00
C ILE A 332 3.37 15.27 -9.10
N VAL A 333 3.30 15.90 -7.92
CA VAL A 333 2.15 15.72 -7.01
C VAL A 333 0.85 16.22 -7.66
N GLN A 334 0.88 17.33 -8.42
CA GLN A 334 -0.27 17.81 -9.21
C GLN A 334 -0.73 16.81 -10.28
N GLN A 335 0.21 16.04 -10.85
CA GLN A 335 -0.14 14.98 -11.79
C GLN A 335 -0.66 13.72 -11.10
N LEU A 336 -0.26 13.46 -9.85
CA LEU A 336 -0.76 12.34 -9.05
C LEU A 336 -2.15 12.62 -8.47
N SER A 337 -2.48 13.89 -8.24
CA SER A 337 -3.77 14.32 -7.72
C SER A 337 -4.17 15.66 -8.36
N PRO A 338 -5.15 15.67 -9.28
CA PRO A 338 -5.63 16.92 -9.90
C PRO A 338 -6.24 17.91 -8.90
N VAL A 339 -6.69 17.40 -7.75
CA VAL A 339 -7.25 18.14 -6.62
C VAL A 339 -6.43 17.75 -5.38
N ASP A 340 -6.14 18.69 -4.48
CA ASP A 340 -5.46 18.34 -3.24
C ASP A 340 -6.43 17.63 -2.28
N VAL A 341 -6.46 16.30 -2.38
CA VAL A 341 -7.27 15.45 -1.48
C VAL A 341 -6.60 15.21 -0.13
N THR A 342 -5.39 15.76 0.08
CA THR A 342 -4.63 15.60 1.32
C THR A 342 -4.96 16.68 2.36
N VAL A 343 -5.86 17.60 2.04
CA VAL A 343 -6.41 18.55 3.00
C VAL A 343 -7.21 17.78 4.05
N PRO A 344 -6.89 17.90 5.35
CA PRO A 344 -7.64 17.24 6.41
C PRO A 344 -9.13 17.58 6.34
N GLY A 345 -9.99 16.60 6.56
CA GLY A 345 -11.44 16.80 6.50
C GLY A 345 -11.98 16.98 5.07
N PHE A 346 -11.18 16.70 4.03
CA PHE A 346 -11.66 16.63 2.66
C PHE A 346 -12.80 15.59 2.57
N THR A 347 -14.03 16.09 2.52
CA THR A 347 -15.24 15.29 2.34
C THR A 347 -15.67 15.39 0.89
N ASP A 348 -16.02 14.24 0.31
CA ASP A 348 -16.32 14.12 -1.11
C ASP A 348 -17.71 14.72 -1.43
N VAL A 349 -17.80 16.05 -1.49
CA VAL A 349 -19.08 16.74 -1.73
C VAL A 349 -19.35 16.82 -3.23
N GLY A 350 -19.91 15.74 -3.78
CA GLY A 350 -20.69 15.67 -5.03
C GLY A 350 -19.96 15.91 -6.35
N THR A 351 -19.33 17.08 -6.54
CA THR A 351 -18.74 17.49 -7.83
C THR A 351 -17.28 17.02 -7.99
N PHE A 352 -16.60 16.74 -6.87
CA PHE A 352 -15.20 16.34 -6.86
C PHE A 352 -14.99 14.84 -6.94
N ASP A 353 -16.02 14.01 -6.80
CA ASP A 353 -15.93 12.55 -6.75
C ASP A 353 -15.24 11.96 -7.99
N ALA A 354 -15.57 12.48 -9.18
CA ALA A 354 -14.94 12.05 -10.44
C ALA A 354 -13.45 12.44 -10.56
N LEU A 355 -13.00 13.45 -9.83
CA LEU A 355 -11.59 13.87 -9.78
C LEU A 355 -10.85 13.22 -8.61
N ALA A 356 -11.49 13.09 -7.45
CA ALA A 356 -10.97 12.43 -6.25
C ALA A 356 -10.75 10.93 -6.52
N SER A 357 -11.66 10.28 -7.24
CA SER A 357 -11.48 8.89 -7.71
C SER A 357 -10.28 8.70 -8.65
N LYS A 358 -9.83 9.76 -9.33
CA LYS A 358 -8.59 9.76 -10.14
C LYS A 358 -7.34 10.06 -9.31
N SER A 359 -7.50 10.57 -8.08
CA SER A 359 -6.36 10.83 -7.20
C SER A 359 -5.65 9.53 -6.85
N ARG A 360 -4.32 9.58 -6.88
CA ARG A 360 -3.45 8.52 -6.37
C ARG A 360 -3.00 8.78 -4.94
N LEU A 361 -3.46 9.86 -4.33
CA LEU A 361 -3.14 10.18 -2.95
C LEU A 361 -4.18 9.59 -2.00
N ILE A 362 -3.74 9.35 -0.76
CA ILE A 362 -4.61 8.94 0.36
C ILE A 362 -5.17 10.20 1.01
N THR A 363 -6.48 10.18 1.29
CA THR A 363 -7.19 11.26 1.97
C THR A 363 -6.99 11.16 3.48
N PHE A 364 -7.10 12.29 4.16
CA PHE A 364 -6.94 12.36 5.60
C PHE A 364 -8.24 12.71 6.30
N PRO A 365 -8.58 12.06 7.43
CA PRO A 365 -9.60 12.60 8.31
C PRO A 365 -9.14 13.96 8.86
N GLU A 366 -10.07 14.70 9.42
CA GLU A 366 -9.72 15.84 10.25
C GLU A 366 -9.06 15.33 11.53
N PHE A 367 -7.88 15.83 11.88
CA PHE A 367 -7.20 15.48 13.12
C PHE A 367 -7.36 16.62 14.12
N GLU A 368 -8.11 16.37 15.20
CA GLU A 368 -8.31 17.38 16.22
C GLU A 368 -7.06 17.47 17.10
N ASN A 369 -6.30 18.55 16.97
CA ASN A 369 -5.20 18.98 17.86
C ASN A 369 -3.95 18.08 17.97
N GLU A 370 -3.94 16.86 17.42
CA GLU A 370 -2.84 15.91 17.57
C GLU A 370 -1.77 16.03 16.49
N TYR A 371 -2.10 16.64 15.35
CA TYR A 371 -1.19 16.82 14.22
C TYR A 371 -1.08 18.28 13.79
N ASP A 372 0.15 18.74 13.56
CA ASP A 372 0.38 20.08 13.01
C ASP A 372 0.16 20.11 11.50
N HIS A 373 -1.05 20.52 11.10
CA HIS A 373 -1.44 20.72 9.70
C HIS A 373 -0.84 21.96 9.06
N SER A 374 -0.07 22.75 9.82
CA SER A 374 0.48 23.99 9.33
C SER A 374 1.34 23.75 8.10
N VAL A 375 1.05 24.54 7.06
CA VAL A 375 1.86 24.58 5.86
C VAL A 375 3.26 25.17 6.15
N ILE A 376 3.37 25.96 7.22
CA ILE A 376 4.64 26.53 7.71
C ILE A 376 5.20 25.74 8.90
N ALA A 377 4.80 24.47 9.05
CA ALA A 377 5.30 23.60 10.11
C ALA A 377 6.83 23.57 10.12
N SER A 378 7.40 23.52 11.33
CA SER A 378 8.83 23.49 11.56
C SER A 378 9.49 22.33 10.80
N VAL A 379 10.57 22.62 10.08
CA VAL A 379 11.40 21.62 9.39
C VAL A 379 12.53 21.09 10.26
N GLU A 380 12.54 21.45 11.55
CA GLU A 380 13.47 20.85 12.50
C GLU A 380 13.22 19.34 12.61
N ILE A 381 14.30 18.56 12.60
CA ILE A 381 14.24 17.10 12.51
C ILE A 381 13.35 16.49 13.60
N LYS A 382 13.39 17.03 14.82
CA LYS A 382 12.57 16.54 15.95
C LYS A 382 11.07 16.74 15.71
N ASP A 383 10.68 17.89 15.18
CA ASP A 383 9.26 18.18 14.90
C ASP A 383 8.76 17.35 13.73
N VAL A 384 9.60 17.17 12.70
CA VAL A 384 9.33 16.30 11.56
C VAL A 384 9.14 14.85 12.01
N GLN A 385 10.03 14.33 12.86
CA GLN A 385 9.95 12.97 13.40
C GLN A 385 8.66 12.75 14.20
N LYS A 386 8.26 13.70 15.04
CA LYS A 386 7.00 13.61 15.79
C LYS A 386 5.78 13.51 14.87
N ARG A 387 5.74 14.32 13.80
CA ARG A 387 4.66 14.24 12.79
C ARG A 387 4.69 12.92 12.03
N ASP A 388 5.87 12.43 11.67
CA ASP A 388 6.04 11.18 10.96
C ASP A 388 5.69 9.95 11.80
N GLU A 389 5.95 9.97 13.10
CA GLU A 389 5.49 8.94 14.04
C GLU A 389 3.97 8.85 14.05
N PHE A 390 3.29 10.00 14.19
CA PHE A 390 1.83 10.07 14.14
C PHE A 390 1.27 9.57 12.80
N LEU A 391 1.84 10.00 11.68
CA LEU A 391 1.40 9.55 10.36
C LEU A 391 1.72 8.08 10.11
N THR A 392 2.80 7.55 10.70
CA THR A 392 3.12 6.12 10.63
C THR A 392 2.05 5.30 11.33
N GLU A 393 1.64 5.68 12.54
CA GLU A 393 0.57 5.03 13.28
C GLU A 393 -0.75 5.08 12.49
N HIS A 394 -1.11 6.27 11.98
CA HIS A 394 -2.27 6.42 11.12
C HIS A 394 -2.21 5.52 9.87
N PHE A 395 -1.04 5.43 9.23
CA PHE A 395 -0.86 4.55 8.07
C PHE A 395 -1.04 3.08 8.45
N LEU A 396 -0.53 2.64 9.59
CA LEU A 396 -0.73 1.27 10.07
C LEU A 396 -2.21 0.96 10.26
N ALA A 397 -2.97 1.85 10.92
CA ALA A 397 -4.41 1.72 11.04
C ALA A 397 -5.11 1.67 9.66
N PHE A 398 -4.72 2.55 8.74
CA PHE A 398 -5.20 2.54 7.35
C PHE A 398 -4.94 1.19 6.67
N THR A 399 -3.74 0.62 6.82
CA THR A 399 -3.38 -0.65 6.16
C THR A 399 -4.23 -1.83 6.64
N ILE A 400 -4.67 -1.80 7.91
CA ILE A 400 -5.56 -2.80 8.48
C ILE A 400 -6.97 -2.62 7.91
N ALA A 401 -7.52 -1.40 7.96
CA ALA A 401 -8.85 -1.09 7.46
C ALA A 401 -9.00 -1.38 5.95
N GLU A 402 -7.92 -1.20 5.19
CA GLU A 402 -7.88 -1.29 3.74
C GLU A 402 -7.21 -2.58 3.22
N ALA A 403 -6.98 -3.56 4.10
CA ALA A 403 -6.38 -4.84 3.75
C ALA A 403 -7.19 -5.61 2.67
N CYS A 404 -8.51 -5.42 2.61
CA CYS A 404 -9.37 -5.99 1.57
C CYS A 404 -9.24 -5.29 0.20
N LYS A 405 -8.54 -4.15 0.11
CA LYS A 405 -8.35 -3.40 -1.15
C LYS A 405 -6.94 -3.50 -1.69
N TYR A 406 -5.92 -3.46 -0.83
CA TYR A 406 -4.51 -3.44 -1.24
C TYR A 406 -3.76 -4.69 -0.81
N ARG A 407 -2.83 -5.15 -1.65
CA ARG A 407 -1.98 -6.32 -1.35
C ARG A 407 -0.70 -5.96 -0.61
N LYS A 408 -0.05 -4.87 -0.99
CA LYS A 408 1.30 -4.52 -0.52
C LYS A 408 1.26 -3.18 0.20
N PHE A 409 1.96 -3.11 1.33
CA PHE A 409 2.10 -1.89 2.11
C PHE A 409 3.59 -1.59 2.32
N LEU A 410 3.98 -0.35 2.11
CA LEU A 410 5.37 0.09 2.17
C LEU A 410 5.46 1.42 2.91
N VAL A 411 6.34 1.50 3.90
CA VAL A 411 6.78 2.76 4.52
C VAL A 411 8.23 2.98 4.11
N LEU A 412 8.49 4.11 3.46
CA LEU A 412 9.85 4.58 3.22
C LEU A 412 10.32 5.40 4.41
N HIS A 413 11.62 5.45 4.68
CA HIS A 413 12.19 6.32 5.72
C HIS A 413 13.60 6.79 5.34
N ALA A 414 14.07 7.89 5.92
CA ALA A 414 15.41 8.40 5.63
C ALA A 414 16.48 7.72 6.51
N GLY A 415 16.17 7.51 7.80
CA GLY A 415 17.09 7.00 8.81
C GLY A 415 16.92 5.52 9.14
N ASN A 416 17.07 5.15 10.42
CA ASN A 416 16.73 3.83 10.93
C ASN A 416 15.37 3.94 11.63
N LEU A 417 14.32 3.39 11.03
CA LEU A 417 13.00 3.30 11.66
C LEU A 417 12.78 1.87 12.12
N THR A 418 12.49 1.68 13.41
CA THR A 418 12.09 0.39 13.94
C THR A 418 10.66 0.09 13.52
N GLN A 419 10.45 -1.02 12.83
CA GLN A 419 9.11 -1.48 12.48
C GLN A 419 8.30 -1.77 13.75
N PRO A 420 7.13 -1.12 13.93
CA PRO A 420 6.22 -1.42 15.04
C PRO A 420 5.72 -2.85 14.99
N GLU A 421 5.39 -3.42 16.16
CA GLU A 421 4.90 -4.81 16.25
C GLU A 421 3.57 -5.03 15.52
N GLU A 422 2.71 -4.03 15.48
CA GLU A 422 1.42 -4.07 14.77
C GLU A 422 1.55 -3.79 13.26
N GLY A 423 2.77 -3.61 12.77
CA GLY A 423 3.07 -3.29 11.37
C GLY A 423 3.79 -4.39 10.61
N ARG A 424 3.72 -5.66 11.02
CA ARG A 424 4.51 -6.76 10.41
C ARG A 424 4.07 -7.15 8.99
N HIS A 425 2.83 -6.83 8.62
CA HIS A 425 2.33 -6.92 7.24
C HIS A 425 2.83 -5.77 6.35
N VAL A 426 3.36 -4.70 6.93
CA VAL A 426 3.90 -3.54 6.22
C VAL A 426 5.42 -3.68 6.06
N SER A 427 5.94 -3.36 4.87
CA SER A 427 7.40 -3.34 4.65
C SER A 427 7.97 -1.98 5.04
N PHE A 428 8.97 -1.95 5.92
CA PHE A 428 9.73 -0.74 6.25
C PHE A 428 11.08 -0.77 5.53
N ARG A 429 11.41 0.29 4.78
CA ARG A 429 12.65 0.36 3.99
C ARG A 429 13.22 1.75 3.96
N THR A 430 14.55 1.86 3.94
CA THR A 430 15.19 3.14 3.64
C THR A 430 14.84 3.56 2.21
N ALA A 431 14.55 4.85 1.99
CA ALA A 431 14.20 5.37 0.68
C ALA A 431 15.32 5.11 -0.34
N THR A 432 16.57 5.34 0.06
CA THR A 432 17.77 5.05 -0.75
C THR A 432 17.90 3.56 -1.06
N GLY A 433 17.69 2.69 -0.07
CA GLY A 433 17.76 1.24 -0.24
C GLY A 433 16.72 0.72 -1.23
N PHE A 434 15.49 1.25 -1.13
CA PHE A 434 14.40 0.94 -2.05
C PHE A 434 14.74 1.38 -3.49
N MET A 435 15.18 2.62 -3.68
CA MET A 435 15.52 3.12 -5.02
C MET A 435 16.68 2.35 -5.66
N ASN A 436 17.71 2.00 -4.89
CA ASN A 436 18.80 1.15 -5.36
C ASN A 436 18.32 -0.24 -5.84
N GLU A 437 17.31 -0.82 -5.18
CA GLU A 437 16.73 -2.09 -5.62
C GLU A 437 15.95 -1.93 -6.94
N VAL A 438 15.15 -0.87 -7.04
CA VAL A 438 14.38 -0.54 -8.24
C VAL A 438 15.30 -0.38 -9.45
N GLU A 439 16.39 0.38 -9.30
CA GLU A 439 17.36 0.59 -10.37
C GLU A 439 18.07 -0.69 -10.81
N ARG A 440 18.42 -1.56 -9.85
CA ARG A 440 19.02 -2.87 -10.16
C ARG A 440 18.06 -3.78 -10.92
N LYS A 441 16.77 -3.73 -10.59
CA LYS A 441 15.73 -4.51 -11.29
C LYS A 441 15.47 -3.99 -12.70
N GLY A 442 15.58 -2.67 -12.94
CA GLY A 442 15.40 -2.09 -14.27
C GLY A 442 16.53 -2.37 -15.26
N LYS A 443 17.68 -2.87 -14.80
CA LYS A 443 18.84 -3.24 -15.66
C LYS A 443 18.84 -4.71 -16.10
N LYS A 444 18.01 -5.55 -15.47
CA LYS A 444 17.84 -6.96 -15.82
C LYS A 444 16.66 -7.09 -16.76
#